data_AF-A0A4S1FV59-F1
#
_entry.id   AF-A0A4S1FV59-F1
#
_cell.length_a   1.000
_cell.length_b   1.000
_cell.length_c   1.000
_cell.angle_alpha   90.00
_cell.angle_beta   90.00
_cell.angle_gamma   90.00
#
_symmetry.space_group_name_H-M   'P 1'
#
loop_
_entity.id
_entity.type
_entity.pdbx_description
1 polymer ?
#
loop_
_entity_poly.entity_id
_entity_poly.type
_entity_poly.pdbx_seq_one_letter_code
_entity_poly.pdbx_strand_id
1 'polypeptide(L)'
;VTTGAEAVENAIKIARNATGRQAVIAFSGGFHGRTFMGMALTGKVVPYKVGFGAMPADVFHAPFPIALHGVTVADSPAALARLFKARVDPPRVAAIT
;
A
#
# COMPACT_ATOMS: atom_id res chain seq x y z
N VAL A 1 -3.51 -9.74 -19.29
CA VAL A 1 -2.76 -8.63 -18.67
C VAL A 1 -1.52 -8.35 -19.49
N THR A 2 -1.20 -7.08 -19.71
CA THR A 2 -0.14 -6.58 -20.60
C THR A 2 0.94 -5.79 -19.87
N THR A 3 0.67 -5.31 -18.64
CA THR A 3 1.65 -4.59 -17.81
C THR A 3 1.66 -5.07 -16.35
N GLY A 4 2.75 -4.79 -15.63
CA GLY A 4 2.84 -5.07 -14.19
C GLY A 4 1.81 -4.26 -13.37
N ALA A 5 1.48 -3.04 -13.80
CA ALA A 5 0.47 -2.23 -13.12
C ALA A 5 -0.93 -2.85 -13.25
N GLU A 6 -1.29 -3.36 -14.43
CA GLU A 6 -2.54 -4.11 -14.63
C GLU A 6 -2.58 -5.39 -13.78
N ALA A 7 -1.45 -6.08 -13.63
CA ALA A 7 -1.37 -7.27 -12.78
C ALA A 7 -1.63 -6.91 -11.31
N VAL A 8 -1.01 -5.84 -10.79
CA VAL A 8 -1.25 -5.36 -9.42
C VAL A 8 -2.70 -4.94 -9.23
N GLU A 9 -3.30 -4.19 -10.16
CA GLU A 9 -4.70 -3.80 -10.05
C GLU A 9 -5.66 -5.00 -10.03
N ASN A 10 -5.40 -6.02 -10.84
CA ASN A 10 -6.19 -7.25 -10.78
C ASN A 10 -5.98 -8.02 -9.47
N ALA A 11 -4.76 -8.05 -8.92
CA ALA A 11 -4.52 -8.64 -7.61
C ALA A 11 -5.33 -7.93 -6.50
N ILE A 12 -5.37 -6.60 -6.52
CA ILE A 12 -6.20 -5.81 -5.60
C ILE A 12 -7.69 -6.11 -5.79
N LYS A 13 -8.17 -6.18 -7.04
CA LYS A 13 -9.56 -6.53 -7.33
C LYS A 13 -9.92 -7.92 -6.78
N ILE A 14 -9.06 -8.90 -7.00
CA ILE A 14 -9.25 -10.27 -6.50
C ILE A 14 -9.25 -10.28 -4.97
N ALA A 15 -8.29 -9.63 -4.32
CA ALA A 15 -8.21 -9.58 -2.86
C ALA A 15 -9.45 -8.92 -2.25
N ARG A 16 -9.90 -7.78 -2.78
CA ARG A 16 -11.11 -7.09 -2.33
C ARG A 16 -12.35 -7.97 -2.53
N ASN A 17 -12.49 -8.61 -3.69
CA ASN A 17 -13.64 -9.47 -3.98
C ASN A 17 -13.66 -10.73 -3.10
N ALA A 18 -12.51 -11.41 -2.92
CA ALA A 18 -12.41 -12.64 -2.15
C ALA A 18 -12.64 -12.42 -0.65
N THR A 19 -12.24 -11.25 -0.13
CA THR A 19 -12.35 -10.94 1.30
C THR A 19 -13.60 -10.14 1.66
N GLY A 20 -14.22 -9.44 0.69
CA GLY A 20 -15.28 -8.45 0.95
C GLY A 20 -14.76 -7.17 1.61
N ARG A 21 -13.45 -6.96 1.63
CA ARG A 21 -12.77 -5.86 2.35
C ARG A 21 -12.23 -4.81 1.38
N GLN A 22 -12.05 -3.58 1.82
CA GLN A 22 -11.71 -2.45 0.94
C GLN A 22 -10.29 -1.93 1.11
N ALA A 23 -9.76 -1.92 2.34
CA ALA A 23 -8.48 -1.31 2.62
C ALA A 23 -7.30 -2.16 2.14
N VAL A 24 -6.24 -1.49 1.71
CA VAL A 24 -4.96 -2.10 1.32
C VAL A 24 -3.84 -1.36 2.03
N ILE A 25 -2.86 -2.10 2.53
CA ILE A 25 -1.66 -1.54 3.14
C ILE A 25 -0.48 -1.83 2.23
N ALA A 26 0.26 -0.80 1.83
CA ALA A 26 1.48 -0.95 1.05
C ALA A 26 2.71 -0.52 1.86
N PHE A 27 3.88 -1.02 1.52
CA PHE A 27 5.09 -0.54 2.19
C PHE A 27 5.63 0.78 1.63
N SER A 28 6.04 1.70 2.52
CA SER A 28 6.87 2.85 2.15
C SER A 28 8.17 2.36 1.48
N GLY A 29 8.56 2.98 0.38
CA GLY A 29 9.66 2.52 -0.47
C GLY A 29 9.28 1.51 -1.57
N GLY A 30 8.09 0.92 -1.52
CA GLY A 30 7.59 0.02 -2.57
C GLY A 30 7.20 0.75 -3.87
N PHE A 31 7.23 0.05 -5.00
CA PHE A 31 6.81 0.54 -6.31
C PHE A 31 5.83 -0.43 -6.97
N HIS A 32 4.62 0.05 -7.26
CA HIS A 32 3.49 -0.76 -7.70
C HIS A 32 2.90 -0.30 -9.05
N GLY A 33 3.66 0.52 -9.78
CA GLY A 33 3.27 1.02 -11.10
C GLY A 33 2.81 2.48 -11.10
N ARG A 34 2.38 2.94 -12.27
CA ARG A 34 2.05 4.36 -12.55
C ARG A 34 0.58 4.59 -12.95
N THR A 35 -0.25 3.56 -12.87
CA THR A 35 -1.71 3.75 -12.91
C THR A 35 -2.17 4.39 -11.60
N PHE A 36 -3.40 4.89 -11.52
CA PHE A 36 -3.85 5.64 -10.35
C PHE A 36 -3.81 4.81 -9.06
N MET A 37 -4.23 3.53 -9.12
CA MET A 37 -4.10 2.61 -8.00
C MET A 37 -2.63 2.22 -7.74
N GLY A 38 -1.83 1.99 -8.79
CA GLY A 38 -0.40 1.70 -8.65
C GLY A 38 0.39 2.84 -7.99
N MET A 39 0.07 4.09 -8.32
CA MET A 39 0.62 5.28 -7.68
C MET A 39 0.17 5.40 -6.22
N ALA A 40 -1.09 5.05 -5.92
CA ALA A 40 -1.60 4.99 -4.55
C ALA A 40 -0.72 4.06 -3.71
N LEU A 41 -0.48 2.84 -4.20
CA LEU A 41 0.33 1.80 -3.55
C LEU A 41 1.83 2.09 -3.56
N THR A 42 2.31 2.94 -4.46
CA THR A 42 3.73 3.33 -4.53
C THR A 42 4.11 4.25 -3.37
N GLY A 43 5.16 3.88 -2.65
CA GLY A 43 5.62 4.52 -1.41
C GLY A 43 6.52 5.74 -1.60
N LYS A 44 6.64 6.28 -2.82
CA LYS A 44 7.47 7.46 -3.13
C LYS A 44 6.67 8.51 -3.90
N VAL A 45 6.67 9.75 -3.41
CA VAL A 45 5.89 10.87 -4.00
C VAL A 45 6.54 11.41 -5.27
N VAL A 46 7.84 11.70 -5.26
CA VAL A 46 8.56 12.20 -6.44
C VAL A 46 9.38 11.07 -7.04
N PRO A 47 9.29 10.76 -8.36
CA PRO A 47 8.56 11.48 -9.40
C PRO A 47 7.16 10.91 -9.69
N TYR A 48 6.64 10.00 -8.86
CA TYR A 48 5.51 9.15 -9.28
C TYR A 48 4.12 9.72 -8.98
N LYS A 49 3.93 10.52 -7.91
CA LYS A 49 2.62 10.97 -7.41
C LYS A 49 2.45 12.49 -7.48
N VAL A 50 3.55 13.23 -7.48
CA VAL A 50 3.56 14.71 -7.50
C VAL A 50 2.79 15.23 -8.72
N GLY A 51 1.87 16.18 -8.50
CA GLY A 51 1.07 16.80 -9.55
C GLY A 51 -0.19 16.03 -10.00
N PHE A 52 -0.43 14.80 -9.51
CA PHE A 52 -1.56 13.97 -9.94
C PHE A 52 -2.80 14.02 -9.02
N GLY A 53 -2.78 14.87 -7.98
CA GLY A 53 -3.92 15.07 -7.08
C GLY A 53 -4.07 14.01 -5.98
N ALA A 54 -5.28 13.92 -5.42
CA ALA A 54 -5.58 12.99 -4.33
C ALA A 54 -5.62 11.54 -4.82
N MET A 55 -4.85 10.67 -4.19
CA MET A 55 -4.80 9.25 -4.54
C MET A 55 -6.10 8.51 -4.16
N PRO A 56 -6.40 7.36 -4.80
CA PRO A 56 -7.46 6.46 -4.36
C PRO A 56 -7.47 6.23 -2.85
N ALA A 57 -8.65 6.33 -2.25
CA ALA A 57 -8.85 6.14 -0.82
C ALA A 57 -8.61 4.68 -0.39
N ASP A 58 -8.60 4.45 0.93
CA ASP A 58 -8.41 3.13 1.53
C ASP A 58 -7.06 2.46 1.15
N VAL A 59 -6.04 3.29 0.91
CA VAL A 59 -4.64 2.88 0.77
C VAL A 59 -3.83 3.52 1.89
N PHE A 60 -3.13 2.69 2.66
CA PHE A 60 -2.31 3.12 3.78
C PHE A 60 -0.87 2.63 3.59
N HIS A 61 0.08 3.24 4.30
CA HIS A 61 1.48 2.83 4.25
C HIS A 61 2.05 2.44 5.60
N ALA A 62 2.84 1.37 5.62
CA ALA A 62 3.71 0.97 6.73
C ALA A 62 5.18 1.02 6.27
N PRO A 63 6.16 1.25 7.16
CA PRO A 63 7.56 1.23 6.78
C PRO A 63 8.03 -0.20 6.48
N PHE A 64 8.81 -0.39 5.41
CA PHE A 64 9.50 -1.66 5.13
C PHE A 64 10.77 -1.76 6.00
N PRO A 65 11.16 -2.95 6.50
CA PRO A 65 12.44 -3.13 7.18
C PRO A 65 13.62 -2.86 6.24
N ILE A 66 14.45 -1.87 6.56
CA ILE A 66 15.63 -1.52 5.78
C ILE A 66 16.73 -0.97 6.71
N ALA A 67 17.66 -1.85 7.10
CA ALA A 67 18.74 -1.52 8.03
C ALA A 67 19.58 -0.33 7.55
N LEU A 68 19.81 -0.20 6.24
CA LEU A 68 20.53 0.92 5.64
C LEU A 68 19.90 2.28 5.94
N HIS A 69 18.58 2.36 6.10
CA HIS A 69 17.87 3.59 6.47
C HIS A 69 17.46 3.62 7.94
N GLY A 70 18.02 2.73 8.77
CA GLY A 70 17.72 2.67 10.20
C GLY A 70 16.32 2.13 10.55
N VAL A 71 15.62 1.49 9.61
CA VAL A 71 14.33 0.85 9.90
C VAL A 71 14.55 -0.61 10.24
N THR A 72 14.30 -0.99 11.49
CA THR A 72 14.45 -2.35 11.96
C THR A 72 13.25 -3.21 11.57
N VAL A 73 13.41 -4.53 11.68
CA VAL A 73 12.28 -5.47 11.50
C VAL A 73 11.18 -5.25 12.54
N ALA A 74 11.53 -4.80 13.75
CA ALA A 74 10.56 -4.55 14.82
C ALA A 74 9.71 -3.29 14.58
N ASP A 75 10.23 -2.31 13.82
CA ASP A 75 9.52 -1.08 13.52
C ASP A 75 8.29 -1.29 12.63
N SER A 76 8.36 -2.22 11.68
CA SER A 76 7.26 -2.52 10.76
C SER A 76 5.99 -3.05 11.45
N PRO A 77 6.01 -4.12 12.26
CA PRO A 77 4.83 -4.57 12.99
C PRO A 77 4.36 -3.55 14.04
N ALA A 78 5.27 -2.80 14.67
CA ALA A 78 4.90 -1.74 15.59
C ALA A 78 4.13 -0.61 14.88
N ALA A 79 4.56 -0.21 13.68
CA ALA A 79 3.86 0.75 12.85
C ALA A 79 2.52 0.22 12.35
N LEU A 80 2.45 -1.07 11.97
CA LEU A 80 1.20 -1.71 11.57
C LEU A 80 0.18 -1.72 12.71
N ALA A 81 0.59 -2.05 13.94
CA ALA A 81 -0.28 -2.00 15.12
C ALA A 81 -0.81 -0.57 15.38
N ARG A 82 0.02 0.46 15.21
CA ARG A 82 -0.40 1.86 15.32
C ARG A 82 -1.40 2.24 14.21
N LEU A 83 -1.16 1.78 12.99
CA LEU A 83 -2.05 2.01 11.85
C LEU A 83 -3.44 1.41 12.13
N PHE A 84 -3.49 0.18 12.66
CA PHE A 84 -4.75 -0.47 13.02
C PHE A 84 -5.50 0.23 14.14
N LYS A 85 -4.77 0.78 15.12
CA LYS A 85 -5.39 1.52 16.22
C LYS A 85 -5.98 2.87 15.77
N ALA A 86 -5.36 3.52 14.79
CA ALA A 86 -5.64 4.93 14.51
C ALA A 86 -6.33 5.22 13.16
N ARG A 87 -6.22 4.32 12.17
CA ARG A 87 -6.53 4.68 10.77
C ARG A 87 -7.37 3.65 10.02
N VAL A 88 -7.24 2.37 10.32
CA VAL A 88 -7.95 1.32 9.59
C VAL A 88 -8.28 0.13 10.49
N ASP A 89 -9.54 -0.29 10.48
CA ASP A 89 -9.99 -1.48 11.20
C ASP A 89 -9.39 -2.74 10.54
N PRO A 90 -8.68 -3.65 11.26
CA PRO A 90 -8.03 -4.82 10.66
C PRO A 90 -8.96 -5.71 9.80
N PRO A 91 -10.22 -5.99 10.19
CA PRO A 91 -11.19 -6.71 9.35
C PRO A 91 -11.57 -5.98 8.05
N ARG A 92 -11.22 -4.70 7.87
CA ARG A 92 -11.38 -3.97 6.59
C ARG A 92 -10.20 -4.13 5.65
N VAL A 93 -9.11 -4.78 6.04
CA VAL A 93 -7.91 -4.94 5.19
C VAL A 93 -8.00 -6.19 4.32
N ALA A 94 -8.03 -5.96 3.01
CA ALA A 94 -8.07 -6.99 1.98
C ALA A 94 -6.67 -7.57 1.68
N ALA A 95 -5.64 -6.74 1.70
CA ALA A 95 -4.27 -7.13 1.34
C ALA A 95 -3.21 -6.24 2.00
N ILE A 96 -2.02 -6.82 2.17
CA ILE A 96 -0.77 -6.11 2.49
C ILE A 96 0.21 -6.41 1.36
N THR A 97 0.83 -5.38 0.79
CA THR A 97 1.70 -5.46 -0.41
C THR A 97 3.05 -4.82 -0.19
#